data_AF-A0A920AFC6-F1
#
_entry.id   AF-A0A920AFC6-F1
#
_cell.length_a   1.000
_cell.length_b   1.000
_cell.length_c   1.000
_cell.angle_alpha   90.00
_cell.angle_beta   90.00
_cell.angle_gamma   90.00
#
_symmetry.space_group_name_H-M   'P 1'
#
loop_
_entity.id
_entity.type
_entity.pdbx_description
1 polymer ?
#
loop_
_entity_poly.entity_id
_entity_poly.type
_entity_poly.pdbx_seq_one_letter_code
_entity_poly.pdbx_strand_id
1 'polypeptide(L)'
;MELFYKIGGGNYSSMIMNNIQDNNYICEVTGIPANTEIEYYFKATALSGKVINRPIVAPQGGYKFSIELSYPSSQSIELNNGWNLISSYLNLNQSVEEIFTPIEENIVIVKNIYGIAYLPEWDFNGIGAFNSLEGYFVKTTSNTILNINGSFLLPEENPITLNNGWSAISYLRTDMVAADLVFAEIVNDNNLVIVKNHLGQAYLPDWDFNGIGNLIPGQGYQVKVNQSDELLYLPINQAY
;
A
#
# COMPACT_ATOMS: atom_id res chain seq x y z
N MET A 1 33.07 4.91 19.20
CA MET A 1 32.23 6.13 19.13
C MET A 1 30.81 5.70 19.45
N GLU A 2 30.01 6.55 20.07
CA GLU A 2 28.64 6.23 20.48
C GLU A 2 27.67 7.27 19.92
N LEU A 3 26.52 6.79 19.43
CA LEU A 3 25.35 7.58 19.14
C LEU A 3 24.45 7.59 20.38
N PHE A 4 24.00 8.76 20.80
CA PHE A 4 22.91 8.92 21.76
C PHE A 4 21.72 9.52 21.03
N TYR A 5 20.55 8.90 21.13
CA TYR A 5 19.33 9.38 20.48
C TYR A 5 18.11 9.21 21.40
N LYS A 6 17.14 10.09 21.29
CA LYS A 6 15.81 9.95 21.90
C LYS A 6 14.75 10.17 20.83
N ILE A 7 13.66 9.43 20.96
CA ILE A 7 12.50 9.51 20.07
C ILE A 7 11.45 10.36 20.80
N GLY A 8 11.04 11.47 20.19
CA GLY A 8 10.16 12.47 20.79
C GLY A 8 10.75 13.09 22.07
N GLY A 9 9.89 13.33 23.06
CA GLY A 9 10.26 13.88 24.38
C GLY A 9 10.85 12.85 25.37
N GLY A 10 11.19 11.64 24.93
CA GLY A 10 11.67 10.56 25.79
C GLY A 10 13.11 10.71 26.31
N ASN A 11 13.62 9.66 26.95
CA ASN A 11 15.01 9.61 27.43
C ASN A 11 15.98 9.18 26.31
N TYR A 12 17.24 9.60 26.43
CA TYR A 12 18.30 9.14 25.53
C TYR A 12 18.61 7.66 25.71
N SER A 13 18.58 6.93 24.60
CA SER A 13 19.20 5.61 24.42
C SER A 13 20.56 5.77 23.75
N SER A 14 21.46 4.80 23.92
CA SER A 14 22.80 4.83 23.33
C SER A 14 23.09 3.60 22.48
N MET A 15 23.85 3.77 21.39
CA MET A 15 24.30 2.71 20.51
C MET A 15 25.78 2.88 20.16
N ILE A 16 26.53 1.78 20.15
CA ILE A 16 27.92 1.78 19.69
C ILE A 16 27.94 1.90 18.17
N MET A 17 28.78 2.80 17.66
CA MET A 17 29.01 2.96 16.23
C MET A 17 30.22 2.13 15.80
N ASN A 18 30.07 1.41 14.69
CA ASN A 18 31.10 0.57 14.10
C ASN A 18 31.99 1.40 13.18
N ASN A 19 33.30 1.21 13.27
CA ASN A 19 34.24 1.81 12.34
C ASN A 19 34.19 1.04 11.02
N ILE A 20 33.97 1.74 9.90
CA ILE A 20 33.94 1.13 8.57
C ILE A 20 35.28 1.29 7.84
N GLN A 21 35.87 2.48 7.92
CA GLN A 21 37.20 2.78 7.37
C GLN A 21 37.71 4.09 7.97
N ASP A 22 39.00 4.15 8.30
CA ASP A 22 39.68 5.33 8.86
C ASP A 22 38.91 5.92 10.06
N ASN A 23 38.45 7.17 9.95
CA ASN A 23 37.67 7.86 10.99
C ASN A 23 36.17 7.92 10.68
N ASN A 24 35.66 7.05 9.80
CA ASN A 24 34.25 6.97 9.47
C ASN A 24 33.57 5.88 10.31
N TYR A 25 32.47 6.26 10.96
CA TYR A 25 31.70 5.39 11.85
C TYR A 25 30.24 5.34 11.41
N ILE A 26 29.61 4.18 11.51
CA ILE A 26 28.21 3.94 11.16
C ILE A 26 27.49 3.15 12.26
N CYS A 27 26.19 3.40 12.41
CA CYS A 27 25.27 2.56 13.15
C CYS A 27 23.90 2.61 12.46
N GLU A 28 23.12 1.55 12.60
CA GLU A 28 21.76 1.48 12.09
C GLU A 28 20.78 1.53 13.27
N VAL A 29 19.82 2.45 13.21
CA VAL A 29 18.75 2.55 14.21
C VAL A 29 17.45 2.17 13.52
N THR A 30 16.83 1.08 13.97
CA THR A 30 15.62 0.51 13.38
C THR A 30 14.41 0.69 14.31
N GLY A 31 13.21 0.50 13.77
CA GLY A 31 11.97 0.49 14.58
C GLY A 31 11.55 1.87 15.08
N ILE A 32 11.96 2.94 14.39
CA ILE A 32 11.56 4.28 14.76
C ILE A 32 10.17 4.57 14.19
N PRO A 33 9.17 4.93 15.02
CA PRO A 33 7.86 5.28 14.52
C PRO A 33 7.96 6.51 13.62
N ALA A 34 7.18 6.51 12.54
CA ALA A 34 7.09 7.68 11.70
C ALA A 34 6.34 8.84 12.38
N ASN A 35 6.49 10.04 11.82
CA ASN A 35 6.00 11.31 12.38
C ASN A 35 6.56 11.59 13.78
N THR A 36 7.77 11.09 14.07
CA THR A 36 8.49 11.38 15.32
C THR A 36 9.69 12.29 15.07
N GLU A 37 9.88 13.25 15.97
CA GLU A 37 11.13 14.01 16.05
C GLU A 37 12.17 13.11 16.75
N ILE A 38 13.35 13.02 16.16
CA ILE A 38 14.52 12.40 16.78
C ILE A 38 15.48 13.51 17.16
N GLU A 39 15.90 13.51 18.42
CA GLU A 39 17.02 14.32 18.87
C GLU A 39 18.20 13.40 19.17
N TYR A 40 19.37 13.70 18.60
CA TYR A 40 20.56 12.88 18.73
C TYR A 40 21.85 13.67 18.88
N TYR A 41 22.86 13.05 19.46
CA TYR A 41 24.22 13.57 19.52
C TYR A 41 25.23 12.42 19.51
N PHE A 42 26.46 12.73 19.13
CA PHE A 42 27.55 11.76 19.17
C PHE A 42 28.47 12.01 20.35
N LYS A 43 28.96 10.93 20.96
CA LYS A 43 30.01 10.96 21.98
C LYS A 43 31.21 10.16 21.49
N ALA A 44 32.38 10.80 21.49
CA ALA A 44 33.63 10.13 21.16
C ALA A 44 34.60 10.22 22.34
N THR A 45 35.22 9.08 22.66
CA THR A 45 36.25 8.97 23.70
C THR A 45 37.55 8.54 23.04
N ALA A 46 38.59 9.36 23.14
CA ALA A 46 39.92 9.04 22.64
C ALA A 46 40.64 8.07 23.58
N LEU A 47 41.71 7.41 23.09
CA LEU A 47 42.58 6.55 23.91
C LEU A 47 43.19 7.27 25.11
N SER A 48 43.38 8.59 25.01
CA SER A 48 43.85 9.43 26.11
C SER A 48 42.80 9.67 27.21
N GLY A 49 41.57 9.16 27.05
CA GLY A 49 40.44 9.41 27.94
C GLY A 49 39.70 10.72 27.65
N LYS A 50 40.15 11.53 26.68
CA LYS A 50 39.45 12.77 26.29
C LYS A 50 38.10 12.43 25.68
N VAL A 51 37.04 13.03 26.20
CA VAL A 51 35.66 12.89 25.70
C VAL A 51 35.23 14.15 24.97
N ILE A 52 34.54 13.99 23.84
CA ILE A 52 33.87 15.08 23.13
C ILE A 52 32.44 14.68 22.78
N ASN A 53 31.54 15.66 22.84
CA ASN A 53 30.19 15.56 22.30
C ASN A 53 30.06 16.40 21.01
N ARG A 54 29.16 15.95 20.13
CA ARG A 54 28.73 16.68 18.93
C ARG A 54 27.20 16.61 18.82
N PRO A 55 26.48 17.75 18.95
CA PRO A 55 26.99 19.09 19.19
C PRO A 55 27.62 19.26 20.59
N ILE A 56 28.44 20.31 20.77
CA ILE A 56 29.17 20.55 22.04
C ILE A 56 28.21 20.73 23.22
N VAL A 57 27.03 21.29 22.96
CA VAL A 57 26.00 21.57 23.98
C VAL A 57 25.28 20.32 24.49
N ALA A 58 25.49 19.15 23.88
CA ALA A 58 24.86 17.92 24.33
C ALA A 58 25.34 17.54 25.75
N PRO A 59 24.44 17.06 26.64
CA PRO A 59 23.08 16.60 26.35
C PRO A 59 21.99 17.68 26.47
N GLN A 60 22.33 18.95 26.70
CA GLN A 60 21.36 20.05 26.80
C GLN A 60 20.79 20.47 25.44
N GLY A 61 21.37 19.99 24.35
CA GLY A 61 20.80 20.05 23.00
C GLY A 61 21.49 19.08 22.06
N GLY A 62 20.75 18.57 21.09
CA GLY A 62 21.23 17.69 20.03
C GLY A 62 20.95 18.22 18.62
N TYR A 63 21.40 17.47 17.63
CA TYR A 63 20.84 17.56 16.28
C TYR A 63 19.40 17.03 16.30
N LYS A 64 18.54 17.60 15.47
CA LYS A 64 17.14 17.22 15.37
C LYS A 64 16.75 16.97 13.93
N PHE A 65 15.94 15.95 13.70
CA PHE A 65 15.23 15.73 12.44
C PHE A 65 13.90 15.05 12.72
N SER A 66 12.94 15.19 11.81
CA SER A 66 11.68 14.48 11.86
C SER A 66 11.68 13.38 10.82
N ILE A 67 11.19 12.20 11.19
CA ILE A 67 10.81 11.18 10.21
C ILE A 67 9.39 11.51 9.77
N GLU A 68 9.18 11.76 8.49
CA GLU A 68 7.83 11.95 7.93
C GLU A 68 7.43 10.70 7.15
N LEU A 69 6.22 10.20 7.40
CA LEU A 69 5.60 9.23 6.49
C LEU A 69 5.24 9.96 5.20
N SER A 70 5.78 9.47 4.09
CA SER A 70 5.34 9.88 2.76
C SER A 70 4.52 8.74 2.17
N TYR A 71 3.31 9.06 1.74
CA TYR A 71 2.44 8.15 1.01
C TYR A 71 2.42 8.52 -0.47
N PRO A 72 2.22 7.54 -1.38
CA PRO A 72 2.09 7.85 -2.79
C PRO A 72 0.86 8.73 -3.03
N SER A 73 1.03 9.76 -3.85
CA SER A 73 -0.07 10.62 -4.33
C SER A 73 -0.45 10.35 -5.79
N SER A 74 0.22 9.39 -6.43
CA SER A 74 -0.05 8.96 -7.79
C SER A 74 0.15 7.45 -7.94
N GLN A 75 -0.49 6.91 -8.98
CA GLN A 75 -0.40 5.51 -9.34
C GLN A 75 -0.47 5.38 -10.86
N SER A 76 0.39 4.52 -11.41
CA SER A 76 0.33 4.08 -12.81
C SER A 76 -0.21 2.67 -12.85
N ILE A 77 -1.29 2.45 -13.60
CA ILE A 77 -1.94 1.15 -13.76
C ILE A 77 -1.76 0.71 -15.21
N GLU A 78 -1.05 -0.40 -15.39
CA GLU A 78 -0.88 -1.02 -16.71
C GLU A 78 -2.16 -1.76 -17.12
N LEU A 79 -2.67 -1.45 -18.31
CA LEU A 79 -3.83 -2.10 -18.91
C LEU A 79 -3.38 -2.85 -20.15
N ASN A 80 -3.62 -4.16 -20.17
CA ASN A 80 -3.36 -5.01 -21.33
C ASN A 80 -4.54 -4.94 -22.30
N ASN A 81 -4.28 -5.12 -23.60
CA ASN A 81 -5.34 -5.28 -24.60
C ASN A 81 -6.32 -6.38 -24.16
N GLY A 82 -7.62 -6.08 -24.24
CA GLY A 82 -8.68 -6.96 -23.77
C GLY A 82 -9.09 -6.66 -22.33
N TRP A 83 -9.45 -7.70 -21.58
CA TRP A 83 -10.02 -7.55 -20.25
C TRP A 83 -8.96 -7.44 -19.15
N ASN A 84 -9.15 -6.41 -18.32
CA ASN A 84 -8.42 -6.16 -17.09
C ASN A 84 -9.43 -6.10 -15.93
N LEU A 85 -8.94 -6.32 -14.72
CA LEU A 85 -9.65 -6.03 -13.48
C LEU A 85 -8.71 -5.18 -12.65
N ILE A 86 -9.07 -3.91 -12.48
CA ILE A 86 -8.20 -2.92 -11.83
C ILE A 86 -8.82 -2.39 -10.55
N SER A 87 -7.97 -1.78 -9.75
CA SER A 87 -8.38 -0.95 -8.62
C SER A 87 -7.31 0.08 -8.31
N SER A 88 -7.58 0.96 -7.35
CA SER A 88 -6.63 1.98 -6.90
C SER A 88 -6.53 1.97 -5.37
N TYR A 89 -5.31 2.18 -4.85
CA TYR A 89 -5.10 2.47 -3.42
C TYR A 89 -5.24 3.96 -3.09
N LEU A 90 -5.62 4.78 -4.07
CA LEU A 90 -5.82 6.23 -3.93
C LEU A 90 -7.32 6.55 -3.92
N ASN A 91 -7.74 7.47 -3.06
CA ASN A 91 -8.97 8.20 -3.22
C ASN A 91 -8.76 9.33 -4.25
N LEU A 92 -9.45 9.21 -5.38
CA LEU A 92 -9.30 10.11 -6.52
C LEU A 92 -10.27 11.31 -6.45
N ASN A 93 -11.41 11.17 -5.75
CA ASN A 93 -12.51 12.14 -5.75
C ASN A 93 -12.95 12.57 -7.16
N GLN A 94 -12.94 11.63 -8.12
CA GLN A 94 -13.27 11.84 -9.52
C GLN A 94 -14.31 10.83 -10.00
N SER A 95 -15.04 11.19 -11.04
CA SER A 95 -15.87 10.25 -11.79
C SER A 95 -15.02 9.28 -12.61
N VAL A 96 -15.62 8.13 -12.96
CA VAL A 96 -14.98 7.16 -13.87
C VAL A 96 -14.61 7.83 -15.19
N GLU A 97 -15.50 8.63 -15.76
CA GLU A 97 -15.26 9.36 -17.01
C GLU A 97 -14.03 10.27 -16.92
N GLU A 98 -13.91 11.08 -15.88
CA GLU A 98 -12.74 11.96 -15.67
C GLU A 98 -11.43 11.17 -15.54
N ILE A 99 -11.47 10.02 -14.85
CA ILE A 99 -10.31 9.14 -14.67
C ILE A 99 -9.86 8.55 -16.01
N PHE A 100 -10.79 8.09 -16.83
CA PHE A 100 -10.47 7.37 -18.07
C PHE A 100 -10.32 8.29 -19.29
N THR A 101 -10.72 9.56 -19.22
CA THR A 101 -10.57 10.57 -20.29
C THR A 101 -9.16 10.55 -20.95
N PRO A 102 -8.04 10.49 -20.20
CA PRO A 102 -6.70 10.50 -20.81
C PRO A 102 -6.39 9.31 -21.72
N ILE A 103 -7.14 8.21 -21.58
CA ILE A 103 -6.98 6.98 -22.38
C ILE A 103 -8.29 6.55 -23.06
N GLU A 104 -9.26 7.46 -23.18
CA GLU A 104 -10.63 7.18 -23.61
C GLU A 104 -10.69 6.44 -24.96
N GLU A 105 -9.84 6.84 -25.91
CA GLU A 105 -9.72 6.21 -27.23
C GLU A 105 -9.37 4.70 -27.18
N ASN A 106 -8.80 4.25 -26.07
CA ASN A 106 -8.45 2.85 -25.84
C ASN A 106 -9.52 2.08 -25.07
N ILE A 107 -10.56 2.75 -24.55
CA ILE A 107 -11.58 2.15 -23.68
C ILE A 107 -12.78 1.70 -24.50
N VAL A 108 -13.12 0.41 -24.37
CA VAL A 108 -14.37 -0.14 -24.93
C VAL A 108 -15.50 -0.05 -23.90
N ILE A 109 -15.22 -0.46 -22.66
CA ILE A 109 -16.18 -0.43 -21.55
C ILE A 109 -15.44 -0.47 -20.22
N VAL A 110 -15.96 0.25 -19.23
CA VAL A 110 -15.63 0.07 -17.82
C VAL A 110 -16.90 -0.35 -17.10
N LYS A 111 -16.85 -1.35 -16.22
CA LYS A 111 -18.02 -1.75 -15.41
C LYS A 111 -17.65 -2.23 -14.02
N ASN A 112 -18.57 -2.05 -13.08
CA ASN A 112 -18.48 -2.69 -11.76
C ASN A 112 -19.03 -4.13 -11.77
N ILE A 113 -19.06 -4.77 -10.60
CA ILE A 113 -19.56 -6.15 -10.46
C ILE A 113 -21.05 -6.29 -10.76
N TYR A 114 -21.83 -5.22 -10.58
CA TYR A 114 -23.28 -5.19 -10.84
C TYR A 114 -23.62 -4.93 -12.31
N GLY A 115 -22.62 -4.69 -13.17
CA GLY A 115 -22.82 -4.43 -14.59
C GLY A 115 -23.18 -2.99 -14.92
N ILE A 116 -23.16 -2.08 -13.93
CA ILE A 116 -23.25 -0.64 -14.19
C ILE A 116 -21.98 -0.23 -14.93
N ALA A 117 -22.14 0.50 -16.03
CA ALA A 117 -21.08 0.70 -17.00
C ALA A 117 -20.84 2.16 -17.37
N TYR A 118 -19.60 2.44 -17.76
CA TYR A 118 -19.17 3.59 -18.53
C TYR A 118 -18.80 3.11 -19.94
N LEU A 119 -19.38 3.77 -20.94
CA LEU A 119 -19.31 3.47 -22.37
C LEU A 119 -18.97 4.77 -23.11
N PRO A 120 -17.68 5.10 -23.32
CA PRO A 120 -17.26 6.38 -23.90
C PRO A 120 -17.78 6.60 -25.31
N GLU A 121 -17.80 5.57 -26.15
CA GLU A 121 -18.34 5.65 -27.53
C GLU A 121 -19.80 6.15 -27.57
N TRP A 122 -20.55 5.93 -26.48
CA TRP A 122 -21.95 6.31 -26.37
C TRP A 122 -22.17 7.52 -25.45
N ASP A 123 -21.10 8.18 -25.04
CA ASP A 123 -21.13 9.32 -24.11
C ASP A 123 -21.96 9.01 -22.85
N PHE A 124 -21.79 7.79 -22.31
CA PHE A 124 -22.61 7.27 -21.23
C PHE A 124 -21.77 6.87 -20.02
N ASN A 125 -21.98 7.57 -18.90
CA ASN A 125 -21.39 7.23 -17.60
C ASN A 125 -22.50 6.85 -16.59
N GLY A 126 -22.83 5.57 -16.54
CA GLY A 126 -23.80 5.04 -15.57
C GLY A 126 -23.21 4.79 -14.18
N ILE A 127 -21.88 4.71 -14.05
CA ILE A 127 -21.20 4.45 -12.78
C ILE A 127 -21.16 5.72 -11.92
N GLY A 128 -20.87 6.86 -12.55
CA GLY A 128 -20.69 8.13 -11.85
C GLY A 128 -19.33 8.19 -11.15
N ALA A 129 -19.34 8.40 -9.84
CA ALA A 129 -18.14 8.50 -9.01
C ALA A 129 -17.37 7.16 -8.97
N PHE A 130 -16.05 7.23 -9.06
CA PHE A 130 -15.20 6.06 -8.86
C PHE A 130 -15.11 5.74 -7.36
N ASN A 131 -15.37 4.49 -6.99
CA ASN A 131 -15.26 3.99 -5.63
C ASN A 131 -13.93 3.23 -5.48
N SER A 132 -12.99 3.79 -4.71
CA SER A 132 -11.68 3.19 -4.50
C SER A 132 -11.68 1.89 -3.69
N LEU A 133 -12.81 1.50 -3.09
CA LEU A 133 -12.96 0.22 -2.39
C LEU A 133 -13.45 -0.92 -3.32
N GLU A 134 -13.78 -0.60 -4.57
CA GLU A 134 -14.27 -1.55 -5.57
C GLU A 134 -13.19 -1.88 -6.63
N GLY A 135 -13.34 -3.06 -7.22
CA GLY A 135 -12.64 -3.46 -8.43
C GLY A 135 -13.48 -3.20 -9.69
N TYR A 136 -12.85 -2.69 -10.75
CA TYR A 136 -13.52 -2.37 -12.02
C TYR A 136 -12.99 -3.23 -13.17
N PHE A 137 -13.91 -3.83 -13.92
CA PHE A 137 -13.58 -4.52 -15.16
C PHE A 137 -13.42 -3.49 -16.26
N VAL A 138 -12.24 -3.46 -16.89
CA VAL A 138 -11.90 -2.53 -17.95
C VAL A 138 -11.54 -3.32 -19.19
N LYS A 139 -12.23 -3.07 -20.29
CA LYS A 139 -11.86 -3.63 -21.58
C LYS A 139 -11.19 -2.57 -22.44
N THR A 140 -9.95 -2.84 -22.87
CA THR A 140 -9.22 -1.94 -23.76
C THR A 140 -9.02 -2.55 -25.16
N THR A 141 -8.73 -1.70 -26.15
CA THR A 141 -8.40 -2.09 -27.53
C THR A 141 -6.90 -2.26 -27.78
N SER A 142 -6.06 -1.72 -26.90
CA SER A 142 -4.60 -1.78 -26.96
C SER A 142 -3.98 -1.78 -25.56
N ASN A 143 -2.68 -2.10 -25.47
CA ASN A 143 -1.95 -1.94 -24.22
C ASN A 143 -1.77 -0.45 -23.93
N THR A 144 -2.12 0.00 -22.74
CA THR A 144 -2.02 1.41 -22.33
C THR A 144 -1.72 1.53 -20.83
N ILE A 145 -1.38 2.74 -20.38
CA ILE A 145 -1.11 3.03 -18.97
C ILE A 145 -2.07 4.12 -18.52
N LEU A 146 -2.87 3.80 -17.50
CA LEU A 146 -3.72 4.76 -16.82
C LEU A 146 -2.92 5.42 -15.68
N ASN A 147 -2.74 6.73 -15.75
CA ASN A 147 -2.07 7.50 -14.70
C ASN A 147 -3.11 8.27 -13.89
N ILE A 148 -3.16 8.03 -12.59
CA ILE A 148 -4.11 8.63 -11.67
C ILE A 148 -3.40 9.31 -10.51
N ASN A 149 -4.04 10.35 -9.98
CA ASN A 149 -3.55 11.12 -8.84
C ASN A 149 -4.65 11.21 -7.78
N GLY A 150 -4.26 11.19 -6.50
CA GLY A 150 -5.21 11.24 -5.40
C GLY A 150 -4.52 11.22 -4.05
N SER A 151 -5.31 11.08 -3.00
CA SER A 151 -4.81 10.89 -1.64
C SER A 151 -4.75 9.40 -1.31
N PHE A 152 -3.65 8.93 -0.74
CA PHE A 152 -3.51 7.55 -0.30
C PHE A 152 -4.60 7.14 0.71
N LEU A 153 -5.18 5.96 0.52
CA LEU A 153 -6.08 5.33 1.46
C LEU A 153 -5.27 4.42 2.38
N LEU A 154 -5.31 4.71 3.69
CA LEU A 154 -4.73 3.82 4.70
C LEU A 154 -5.52 2.50 4.70
N PRO A 155 -4.90 1.35 4.35
CA PRO A 155 -5.63 0.09 4.21
C PRO A 155 -6.38 -0.33 5.48
N GLU A 156 -5.78 -0.09 6.64
CA GLU A 156 -6.33 -0.42 7.95
C GLU A 156 -7.52 0.47 8.37
N GLU A 157 -7.66 1.66 7.79
CA GLU A 157 -8.77 2.58 8.07
C GLU A 157 -9.92 2.45 7.05
N ASN A 158 -9.74 1.61 6.02
CA ASN A 158 -10.66 1.47 4.90
C ASN A 158 -11.03 -0.02 4.68
N PRO A 159 -11.76 -0.65 5.63
CA PRO A 159 -12.23 -2.02 5.48
C PRO A 159 -13.07 -2.16 4.20
N ILE A 160 -12.88 -3.27 3.48
CA ILE A 160 -13.66 -3.56 2.28
C ILE A 160 -14.81 -4.48 2.65
N THR A 161 -16.04 -3.98 2.54
CA THR A 161 -17.24 -4.81 2.73
C THR A 161 -17.35 -5.87 1.63
N LEU A 162 -17.50 -7.13 2.04
CA LEU A 162 -17.80 -8.26 1.19
C LEU A 162 -19.26 -8.65 1.38
N ASN A 163 -20.03 -8.56 0.30
CA ASN A 163 -21.41 -9.04 0.34
C ASN A 163 -21.44 -10.57 0.17
N ASN A 164 -22.44 -11.22 0.77
CA ASN A 164 -22.76 -12.61 0.46
C ASN A 164 -22.75 -12.84 -1.07
N GLY A 165 -21.99 -13.85 -1.51
CA GLY A 165 -21.76 -14.07 -2.93
C GLY A 165 -20.54 -13.32 -3.44
N TRP A 166 -20.65 -12.71 -4.62
CA TRP A 166 -19.51 -12.12 -5.33
C TRP A 166 -19.36 -10.63 -5.01
N SER A 167 -18.10 -10.22 -4.82
CA SER A 167 -17.67 -8.83 -4.82
C SER A 167 -16.48 -8.66 -5.77
N ALA A 168 -16.33 -7.47 -6.35
CA ALA A 168 -15.08 -7.07 -7.00
C ALA A 168 -14.44 -6.01 -6.11
N ILE A 169 -13.26 -6.31 -5.59
CA ILE A 169 -12.61 -5.51 -4.55
C ILE A 169 -11.33 -4.86 -5.06
N SER A 170 -10.92 -3.82 -4.34
CA SER A 170 -9.62 -3.21 -4.52
C SER A 170 -8.53 -3.85 -3.65
N TYR A 171 -7.29 -3.76 -4.13
CA TYR A 171 -6.10 -4.04 -3.33
C TYR A 171 -5.44 -2.73 -2.91
N LEU A 172 -5.50 -2.42 -1.61
CA LEU A 172 -5.14 -1.10 -1.06
C LEU A 172 -3.67 -0.95 -0.67
N ARG A 173 -2.89 -2.04 -0.67
CA ARG A 173 -1.46 -1.99 -0.35
C ARG A 173 -0.60 -1.63 -1.56
N THR A 174 0.60 -1.13 -1.28
CA THR A 174 1.59 -0.69 -2.29
C THR A 174 2.68 -1.73 -2.56
N ASP A 175 2.80 -2.74 -1.70
CA ASP A 175 3.65 -3.92 -1.88
C ASP A 175 2.83 -5.12 -2.37
N MET A 176 3.51 -6.14 -2.89
CA MET A 176 2.87 -7.39 -3.32
C MET A 176 2.81 -8.36 -2.16
N VAL A 177 1.63 -8.92 -1.87
CA VAL A 177 1.42 -9.85 -0.74
C VAL A 177 0.68 -11.09 -1.22
N ALA A 178 1.08 -12.27 -0.73
CA ALA A 178 0.44 -13.53 -1.07
C ALA A 178 -1.07 -13.53 -0.72
N ALA A 179 -1.92 -14.00 -1.64
CA ALA A 179 -3.37 -13.98 -1.47
C ALA A 179 -3.82 -14.75 -0.22
N ASP A 180 -3.20 -15.90 0.06
CA ASP A 180 -3.46 -16.72 1.24
C ASP A 180 -3.21 -15.97 2.56
N LEU A 181 -2.23 -15.06 2.61
CA LEU A 181 -1.96 -14.22 3.77
C LEU A 181 -3.01 -13.10 3.91
N VAL A 182 -3.34 -12.41 2.81
CA VAL A 182 -4.30 -11.30 2.81
C VAL A 182 -5.69 -11.78 3.24
N PHE A 183 -6.12 -12.95 2.79
CA PHE A 183 -7.45 -13.47 3.08
C PHE A 183 -7.48 -14.45 4.27
N ALA A 184 -6.39 -14.56 5.05
CA ALA A 184 -6.25 -15.56 6.10
C ALA A 184 -7.38 -15.50 7.15
N GLU A 185 -7.81 -14.31 7.56
CA GLU A 185 -8.89 -14.12 8.54
C GLU A 185 -10.22 -14.70 8.04
N ILE A 186 -10.62 -14.35 6.81
CA ILE A 186 -11.86 -14.83 6.18
C ILE A 186 -11.82 -16.35 5.94
N VAL A 187 -10.63 -16.91 5.70
CA VAL A 187 -10.42 -18.36 5.59
C VAL A 187 -10.58 -19.04 6.96
N ASN A 188 -10.00 -18.47 8.03
CA ASN A 188 -10.12 -19.01 9.38
C ASN A 188 -11.58 -19.04 9.87
N ASP A 189 -12.40 -18.09 9.40
CA ASP A 189 -13.83 -18.04 9.65
C ASP A 189 -14.65 -18.99 8.76
N ASN A 190 -13.99 -19.80 7.91
CA ASN A 190 -14.58 -20.71 6.93
C ASN A 190 -15.57 -20.00 5.98
N ASN A 191 -15.29 -18.74 5.65
CA ASN A 191 -16.21 -17.92 4.87
C ASN A 191 -15.76 -17.71 3.41
N LEU A 192 -14.44 -17.76 3.14
CA LEU A 192 -13.91 -17.57 1.79
C LEU A 192 -14.15 -18.79 0.91
N VAL A 193 -14.76 -18.57 -0.26
CA VAL A 193 -15.00 -19.64 -1.26
C VAL A 193 -13.92 -19.63 -2.34
N ILE A 194 -13.65 -18.46 -2.94
CA ILE A 194 -12.71 -18.33 -4.05
C ILE A 194 -12.32 -16.85 -4.26
N VAL A 195 -11.07 -16.63 -4.64
CA VAL A 195 -10.59 -15.35 -5.18
C VAL A 195 -10.11 -15.54 -6.60
N LYS A 196 -10.31 -14.55 -7.49
CA LYS A 196 -9.80 -14.56 -8.86
C LYS A 196 -9.20 -13.24 -9.28
N ASN A 197 -8.15 -13.30 -10.10
CA ASN A 197 -7.64 -12.15 -10.84
C ASN A 197 -8.25 -12.08 -12.25
N HIS A 198 -7.86 -11.07 -13.03
CA HIS A 198 -8.37 -10.86 -14.39
C HIS A 198 -7.99 -11.96 -15.41
N LEU A 199 -6.94 -12.74 -15.14
CA LEU A 199 -6.50 -13.87 -15.98
C LEU A 199 -7.26 -15.17 -15.67
N GLY A 200 -8.13 -15.15 -14.65
CA GLY A 200 -8.86 -16.34 -14.20
C GLY A 200 -8.03 -17.27 -13.32
N GLN A 201 -6.82 -16.87 -12.91
CA GLN A 201 -6.10 -17.56 -11.85
C GLN A 201 -6.89 -17.43 -10.54
N ALA A 202 -6.87 -18.48 -9.73
CA ALA A 202 -7.73 -18.58 -8.56
C ALA A 202 -6.95 -18.94 -7.29
N TYR A 203 -7.40 -18.38 -6.17
CA TYR A 203 -7.10 -18.88 -4.83
C TYR A 203 -8.33 -19.62 -4.31
N LEU A 204 -8.14 -20.87 -3.90
CA LEU A 204 -9.16 -21.83 -3.46
C LEU A 204 -8.68 -22.42 -2.13
N PRO A 205 -9.08 -21.86 -0.97
CA PRO A 205 -8.58 -22.28 0.34
C PRO A 205 -8.93 -23.74 0.68
N ASP A 206 -10.14 -24.19 0.34
CA ASP A 206 -10.60 -25.57 0.57
C ASP A 206 -9.74 -26.64 -0.15
N TRP A 207 -8.96 -26.22 -1.14
CA TRP A 207 -8.11 -27.08 -1.98
C TRP A 207 -6.63 -26.84 -1.70
N ASP A 208 -6.30 -26.00 -0.71
CA ASP A 208 -4.94 -25.55 -0.40
C ASP A 208 -4.20 -25.06 -1.65
N PHE A 209 -4.91 -24.29 -2.50
CA PHE A 209 -4.43 -23.90 -3.82
C PHE A 209 -4.42 -22.40 -4.00
N ASN A 210 -3.23 -21.80 -4.00
CA ASN A 210 -3.01 -20.41 -4.40
C ASN A 210 -2.39 -20.32 -5.81
N GLY A 211 -3.24 -20.28 -6.84
CA GLY A 211 -2.83 -20.08 -8.23
C GLY A 211 -2.65 -18.62 -8.65
N ILE A 212 -3.05 -17.67 -7.80
CA ILE A 212 -2.82 -16.22 -8.02
C ILE A 212 -1.38 -15.87 -7.65
N GLY A 213 -0.85 -16.47 -6.57
CA GLY A 213 0.38 -16.04 -5.93
C GLY A 213 0.13 -14.77 -5.12
N ASN A 214 0.72 -13.66 -5.55
CA ASN A 214 0.59 -12.38 -4.88
C ASN A 214 -0.54 -11.52 -5.45
N LEU A 215 -1.22 -10.79 -4.57
CA LEU A 215 -2.00 -9.62 -4.93
C LEU A 215 -1.05 -8.48 -5.31
N ILE A 216 -1.41 -7.71 -6.34
CA ILE A 216 -0.54 -6.74 -7.00
C ILE A 216 -1.23 -5.36 -6.96
N PRO A 217 -0.54 -4.29 -6.52
CA PRO A 217 -1.07 -2.93 -6.56
C PRO A 217 -1.54 -2.54 -7.96
N GLY A 218 -2.74 -1.97 -8.05
CA GLY A 218 -3.37 -1.58 -9.32
C GLY A 218 -4.29 -2.65 -9.92
N GLN A 219 -4.25 -3.88 -9.42
CA GLN A 219 -5.20 -4.93 -9.80
C GLN A 219 -6.37 -5.01 -8.82
N GLY A 220 -7.56 -5.24 -9.36
CA GLY A 220 -8.72 -5.65 -8.58
C GLY A 220 -8.86 -7.17 -8.56
N TYR A 221 -9.68 -7.67 -7.62
CA TYR A 221 -9.90 -9.10 -7.45
C TYR A 221 -11.39 -9.41 -7.29
N GLN A 222 -11.83 -10.52 -7.88
CA GLN A 222 -13.16 -11.05 -7.62
C GLN A 222 -13.09 -11.97 -6.41
N VAL A 223 -13.88 -11.69 -5.39
CA VAL A 223 -13.93 -12.49 -4.16
C VAL A 223 -15.32 -13.04 -4.00
N LYS A 224 -15.43 -14.31 -3.60
CA LYS A 224 -16.70 -14.92 -3.24
C LYS A 224 -16.67 -15.40 -1.80
N VAL A 225 -17.67 -15.00 -1.02
CA VAL A 225 -17.87 -15.41 0.38
C VAL A 225 -19.25 -16.07 0.58
N ASN A 226 -19.36 -16.93 1.59
CA ASN A 226 -20.59 -17.63 1.94
C ASN A 226 -21.56 -16.78 2.78
N GLN A 227 -21.04 -15.81 3.52
CA GLN A 227 -21.75 -14.86 4.37
C GLN A 227 -21.10 -13.48 4.20
N SER A 228 -21.87 -12.40 4.40
CA SER A 228 -21.30 -11.06 4.34
C SER A 228 -20.23 -10.88 5.43
N ASP A 229 -19.17 -10.16 5.08
CA ASP A 229 -17.95 -10.04 5.87
C ASP A 229 -17.22 -8.73 5.56
N GLU A 230 -16.07 -8.49 6.19
CA GLU A 230 -15.17 -7.39 5.88
C GLU A 230 -13.74 -7.90 5.65
N LEU A 231 -13.10 -7.42 4.60
CA LEU A 231 -11.67 -7.62 4.40
C LEU A 231 -10.90 -6.49 5.08
N LEU A 232 -10.06 -6.88 6.03
CA LEU A 232 -9.13 -6.01 6.74
C LEU A 232 -7.71 -6.22 6.23
N TYR A 233 -7.04 -5.13 5.88
CA TYR A 233 -5.62 -5.15 5.52
C TYR A 233 -4.75 -4.77 6.72
N LEU A 234 -3.60 -5.43 6.87
CA LEU A 234 -2.57 -4.94 7.78
C LEU A 234 -2.03 -3.57 7.32
N PRO A 235 -1.69 -2.68 8.27
CA PRO A 235 -1.04 -1.41 7.97
C PRO A 235 0.16 -1.53 7.04
N ILE A 236 0.41 -0.49 6.22
CA ILE A 236 1.52 -0.50 5.26
C ILE A 236 2.91 -0.64 5.92
N ASN A 237 3.02 -0.27 7.20
CA ASN A 237 4.25 -0.39 7.98
C ASN A 237 4.39 -1.77 8.68
N GLN A 238 3.49 -2.71 8.41
CA GLN A 238 3.52 -4.08 8.91
C GLN A 238 3.63 -5.09 7.77
N ALA A 239 4.42 -6.15 8.00
CA ALA A 239 4.47 -7.32 7.14
C ALA A 239 3.35 -8.31 7.53
N TYR A 240 2.90 -9.08 6.55
CA TYR A 240 2.04 -10.26 6.77
C TYR A 240 2.85 -11.47 7.22
#